data_AF-A0A0G0LRA1-F1
#
_entry.id   AF-A0A0G0LRA1-F1
#
_cell.length_a   1.000
_cell.length_b   1.000
_cell.length_c   1.000
_cell.angle_alpha   90.00
_cell.angle_beta   90.00
_cell.angle_gamma   90.00
#
_symmetry.space_group_name_H-M   'P 1'
#
loop_
_entity.id
_entity.type
_entity.pdbx_description
1 polymer ?
#
loop_
_entity_poly.entity_id
_entity_poly.type
_entity_poly.pdbx_seq_one_letter_code
_entity_poly.pdbx_strand_id
1 'polypeptide(L)'
;MILVHAAAARSIRNVMENNQIKILIQGYAKKIADGWLASSTVTLIESDSKKIIVDPGCNRTELLKALAGNKLTTTDIDYVLLTHNHTDHQLLTGIFENAKVLNDTEIYENDKQIDHKNIIPGTDLKIIQTPGHDQFHCALIVPTDDGTYVVAGDVFWWMDNDEQKTDYESLIKHKDPYVKDEKVLGNSRKKILEIGDFIIPGHGKVFKVIKKEQK
;
A
#
# COMPACT_ATOMS: atom_id res chain seq x y z
N MET A 1 -26.55 -47.42 -32.09
CA MET A 1 -25.64 -47.74 -30.98
C MET A 1 -24.62 -46.61 -30.89
N ILE A 2 -24.99 -45.54 -30.19
CA ILE A 2 -24.26 -44.26 -30.18
C ILE A 2 -23.40 -44.23 -28.92
N LEU A 3 -22.07 -44.23 -29.09
CA LEU A 3 -21.12 -43.89 -28.04
C LEU A 3 -21.24 -42.40 -27.73
N VAL A 4 -21.49 -42.05 -26.47
CA VAL A 4 -21.28 -40.70 -25.96
C VAL A 4 -20.15 -40.75 -24.95
N HIS A 5 -19.03 -40.12 -25.30
CA HIS A 5 -17.88 -39.92 -24.43
C HIS A 5 -18.27 -39.00 -23.26
N ALA A 6 -18.17 -39.50 -22.03
CA ALA A 6 -18.25 -38.66 -20.85
C ALA A 6 -16.93 -37.88 -20.69
N ALA A 7 -16.95 -36.60 -21.05
CA ALA A 7 -15.87 -35.68 -20.68
C ALA A 7 -15.94 -35.43 -19.17
N ALA A 8 -14.89 -35.83 -18.46
CA ALA A 8 -14.73 -35.56 -17.03
C ALA A 8 -14.66 -34.05 -16.81
N ALA A 9 -15.64 -33.52 -16.05
CA ALA A 9 -15.62 -32.15 -15.57
C ALA A 9 -14.37 -31.94 -14.69
N ARG A 10 -13.39 -31.20 -15.22
CA ARG A 10 -12.30 -30.66 -14.41
C ARG A 10 -12.92 -29.65 -13.44
N SER A 11 -13.02 -30.06 -12.17
CA SER A 11 -13.25 -29.17 -11.04
C SER A 11 -12.32 -27.96 -11.13
N ILE A 12 -12.88 -26.80 -11.45
CA ILE A 12 -12.21 -25.50 -11.27
C ILE A 12 -12.02 -25.35 -9.76
N ARG A 13 -10.88 -25.79 -9.23
CA ARG A 13 -10.41 -25.26 -7.95
C ARG A 13 -10.13 -23.80 -8.23
N ASN A 14 -10.92 -22.90 -7.65
CA ASN A 14 -10.47 -21.55 -7.36
C ASN A 14 -9.21 -21.72 -6.49
N VAL A 15 -8.05 -21.70 -7.12
CA VAL A 15 -6.81 -21.42 -6.41
C VAL A 15 -6.94 -19.93 -6.11
N MET A 16 -7.48 -19.59 -4.93
CA MET A 16 -7.19 -18.27 -4.38
C MET A 16 -5.68 -18.29 -4.16
N GLU A 17 -4.93 -17.61 -5.02
CA GLU A 17 -3.52 -17.38 -4.75
C GLU A 17 -3.44 -16.39 -3.58
N ASN A 18 -2.76 -16.78 -2.51
CA ASN A 18 -2.76 -16.02 -1.27
C ASN A 18 -1.83 -14.82 -1.40
N ASN A 19 -2.38 -13.61 -1.41
CA ASN A 19 -1.58 -12.39 -1.32
C ASN A 19 -0.71 -12.42 -0.06
N GLN A 20 0.59 -12.18 -0.23
CA GLN A 20 1.54 -12.07 0.88
C GLN A 20 2.00 -10.64 1.02
N ILE A 21 2.13 -10.19 2.27
CA ILE A 21 2.56 -8.83 2.59
C ILE A 21 3.81 -8.89 3.46
N LYS A 22 4.77 -8.03 3.15
CA LYS A 22 5.95 -7.84 3.98
C LYS A 22 6.29 -6.36 4.11
N ILE A 23 6.43 -5.91 5.36
CA ILE A 23 7.02 -4.61 5.65
C ILE A 23 8.54 -4.76 5.52
N LEU A 24 9.09 -4.20 4.44
CA LEU A 24 10.54 -4.20 4.22
C LEU A 24 11.23 -3.19 5.12
N ILE A 25 10.62 -2.01 5.25
CA ILE A 25 11.08 -0.91 6.09
C ILE A 25 9.85 -0.32 6.76
N GLN A 26 9.88 -0.21 8.08
CA GLN A 26 8.87 0.57 8.81
C GLN A 26 9.15 2.05 8.62
N GLY A 27 8.14 2.83 8.21
CA GLY A 27 8.28 4.26 8.04
C GLY A 27 8.54 4.97 9.36
N TYR A 28 9.30 6.06 9.29
CA TYR A 28 9.71 6.86 10.43
C TYR A 28 9.63 8.34 10.07
N ALA A 29 9.38 9.18 11.07
CA ALA A 29 9.35 10.63 10.92
C ALA A 29 9.85 11.28 12.21
N LYS A 30 11.02 11.91 12.13
CA LYS A 30 11.65 12.57 13.27
C LYS A 30 12.05 13.99 12.90
N LYS A 31 11.58 14.93 13.71
CA LYS A 31 12.01 16.33 13.61
C LYS A 31 13.47 16.46 14.07
N ILE A 32 14.28 17.13 13.27
CA ILE A 32 15.66 17.53 13.58
C ILE A 32 15.75 19.06 13.63
N ALA A 33 16.92 19.62 13.96
CA ALA A 33 17.07 21.06 14.22
C ALA A 33 16.62 21.95 13.04
N ASP A 34 16.88 21.51 11.81
CA ASP A 34 16.69 22.25 10.56
C ASP A 34 15.79 21.52 9.55
N GLY A 35 15.08 20.47 9.96
CA GLY A 35 14.22 19.71 9.05
C GLY A 35 13.69 18.40 9.61
N TRP A 36 13.67 17.38 8.74
CA TRP A 36 13.13 16.06 9.03
C TRP A 36 14.10 14.96 8.65
N LEU A 37 14.15 13.94 9.49
CA LEU A 37 14.62 12.61 9.14
C LEU A 37 13.37 11.74 8.97
N ALA A 38 12.94 11.53 7.72
CA ALA A 38 11.73 10.80 7.39
C ALA A 38 11.92 9.92 6.17
N SER A 39 11.27 8.75 6.18
CA SER A 39 11.08 7.87 5.02
C SER A 39 9.80 7.06 5.25
N SER A 40 9.07 6.81 4.18
CA SER A 40 7.85 6.02 4.19
C SER A 40 8.06 4.55 4.57
N THR A 41 6.97 3.90 4.95
CA THR A 41 6.88 2.45 5.09
C THR A 41 6.95 1.80 3.71
N VAL A 42 8.03 1.06 3.46
CA VAL A 42 8.20 0.30 2.22
C VAL A 42 7.50 -1.05 2.37
N THR A 43 6.45 -1.28 1.59
CA THR A 43 5.67 -2.52 1.62
C THR A 43 5.91 -3.33 0.36
N LEU A 44 6.31 -4.59 0.51
CA LEU A 44 6.35 -5.59 -0.56
C LEU A 44 5.06 -6.40 -0.52
N ILE A 45 4.42 -6.57 -1.68
CA ILE A 45 3.28 -7.44 -1.87
C ILE A 45 3.59 -8.46 -2.97
N GLU A 46 3.30 -9.72 -2.70
CA GLU A 46 3.36 -10.79 -3.70
C GLU A 46 1.93 -11.29 -3.96
N SER A 47 1.46 -11.21 -5.21
CA SER A 47 0.08 -11.50 -5.62
C SER A 47 0.07 -12.03 -7.05
N ASP A 48 -0.53 -13.20 -7.32
CA ASP A 48 -0.66 -13.76 -8.68
C ASP A 48 0.64 -13.72 -9.51
N SER A 49 1.76 -14.17 -8.90
CA SER A 49 3.13 -14.10 -9.44
C SER A 49 3.71 -12.70 -9.67
N LYS A 50 3.01 -11.63 -9.29
CA LYS A 50 3.48 -10.24 -9.33
C LYS A 50 4.13 -9.83 -8.03
N LYS A 51 5.20 -9.02 -8.13
CA LYS A 51 5.83 -8.35 -7.00
C LYS A 51 5.61 -6.85 -7.10
N ILE A 52 5.02 -6.30 -6.06
CA ILE A 52 4.64 -4.89 -5.97
C ILE A 52 5.36 -4.25 -4.80
N ILE A 53 6.00 -3.11 -5.04
CA ILE A 53 6.44 -2.21 -3.97
C ILE A 53 5.42 -1.08 -3.86
N VAL A 54 4.94 -0.82 -2.64
CA VAL A 54 4.17 0.40 -2.33
C VAL A 54 5.08 1.33 -1.55
N ASP A 55 5.26 2.54 -2.09
CA ASP A 55 6.15 3.60 -1.61
C ASP A 55 7.61 3.15 -1.38
N PRO A 56 8.53 3.38 -2.32
CA PRO A 56 9.91 2.92 -2.20
C PRO A 56 10.77 3.72 -1.22
N GLY A 57 10.26 4.81 -0.67
CA GLY A 57 11.00 5.63 0.28
C GLY A 57 12.08 6.49 -0.36
N CYS A 58 12.96 7.03 0.50
CA CYS A 58 14.08 7.88 0.09
C CYS A 58 15.45 7.37 0.54
N ASN A 59 15.51 6.36 1.43
CA ASN A 59 16.77 5.80 1.93
C ASN A 59 17.25 4.62 1.07
N ARG A 60 18.11 4.92 0.09
CA ARG A 60 18.58 3.93 -0.89
C ARG A 60 19.29 2.74 -0.28
N THR A 61 20.13 3.00 0.72
CA THR A 61 20.96 1.97 1.37
C THR A 61 20.08 0.96 2.11
N GLU A 62 19.12 1.45 2.89
CA GLU A 62 18.20 0.57 3.62
C GLU A 62 17.27 -0.19 2.67
N LEU A 63 16.77 0.44 1.61
CA LEU A 63 15.92 -0.24 0.61
C LEU A 63 16.65 -1.41 -0.06
N LEU A 64 17.87 -1.17 -0.57
CA LEU A 64 18.65 -2.23 -1.22
C LEU A 64 18.98 -3.38 -0.26
N LYS A 65 19.32 -3.06 0.98
CA LYS A 65 19.59 -4.05 2.03
C LYS A 65 18.34 -4.86 2.36
N ALA A 66 17.17 -4.22 2.45
CA ALA A 66 15.90 -4.89 2.71
C ALA A 66 15.49 -5.81 1.55
N LEU A 67 15.64 -5.37 0.29
CA LEU A 67 15.42 -6.20 -0.88
C LEU A 67 16.35 -7.43 -0.89
N ALA A 68 17.66 -7.22 -0.69
CA ALA A 68 18.63 -8.30 -0.65
C ALA A 68 18.36 -9.30 0.48
N GLY A 69 17.95 -8.83 1.66
CA GLY A 69 17.52 -9.66 2.79
C GLY A 69 16.28 -10.54 2.47
N ASN A 70 15.53 -10.16 1.45
CA ASN A 70 14.41 -10.91 0.90
C ASN A 70 14.75 -11.68 -0.38
N LYS A 71 16.03 -11.75 -0.76
CA LYS A 71 16.51 -12.40 -1.99
C LYS A 71 15.91 -11.76 -3.25
N LEU A 72 15.68 -10.45 -3.21
CA LEU A 72 15.18 -9.66 -4.32
C LEU A 72 16.22 -8.61 -4.73
N THR A 73 16.10 -8.19 -5.98
CA THR A 73 16.79 -7.09 -6.62
C THR A 73 15.78 -6.09 -7.17
N THR A 74 16.23 -4.92 -7.63
CA THR A 74 15.36 -3.90 -8.21
C THR A 74 14.67 -4.37 -9.49
N THR A 75 15.31 -5.28 -10.23
CA THR A 75 14.76 -5.84 -11.47
C THR A 75 13.67 -6.90 -11.25
N ASP A 76 13.48 -7.38 -10.02
CA ASP A 76 12.47 -8.41 -9.70
C ASP A 76 11.07 -7.84 -9.46
N ILE A 77 10.92 -6.51 -9.43
CA ILE A 77 9.67 -5.82 -9.11
C ILE A 77 8.89 -5.52 -10.40
N ASP A 78 7.64 -5.95 -10.45
CA ASP A 78 6.73 -5.72 -11.59
C ASP A 78 6.07 -4.34 -11.54
N TYR A 79 5.75 -3.87 -10.33
CA TYR A 79 4.98 -2.66 -10.11
C TYR A 79 5.51 -1.84 -8.92
N VAL A 80 5.52 -0.53 -9.07
CA VAL A 80 5.69 0.42 -7.95
C VAL A 80 4.42 1.25 -7.86
N LEU A 81 3.67 1.13 -6.77
CA LEU A 81 2.54 2.00 -6.48
C LEU A 81 3.00 3.14 -5.56
N LEU A 82 2.68 4.37 -5.95
CA LEU A 82 2.87 5.56 -5.13
C LEU A 82 1.55 5.91 -4.48
N THR A 83 1.49 5.87 -3.14
CA THR A 83 0.30 6.32 -2.41
C THR A 83 0.06 7.80 -2.66
N HIS A 84 1.13 8.60 -2.72
CA HIS A 84 1.13 10.00 -3.10
C HIS A 84 2.56 10.47 -3.43
N ASN A 85 2.70 11.75 -3.77
CA ASN A 85 3.91 12.31 -4.39
C ASN A 85 4.82 13.08 -3.43
N HIS A 86 4.82 12.81 -2.13
CA HIS A 86 5.86 13.35 -1.26
C HIS A 86 7.21 12.65 -1.46
N THR A 87 8.29 13.42 -1.40
CA THR A 87 9.63 12.96 -1.78
C THR A 87 10.09 11.75 -0.97
N ASP A 88 9.76 11.69 0.31
CA ASP A 88 10.09 10.58 1.21
C ASP A 88 9.23 9.32 0.99
N HIS A 89 8.24 9.39 0.11
CA HIS A 89 7.51 8.23 -0.43
C HIS A 89 8.07 7.78 -1.78
N GLN A 90 8.36 8.71 -2.69
CA GLN A 90 8.60 8.37 -4.11
C GLN A 90 10.06 8.49 -4.62
N LEU A 91 11.00 9.05 -3.85
CA LEU A 91 12.33 9.42 -4.38
C LEU A 91 13.06 8.26 -5.09
N LEU A 92 12.86 7.03 -4.62
CA LEU A 92 13.54 5.85 -5.16
C LEU A 92 12.76 5.10 -6.24
N THR A 93 11.65 5.63 -6.75
CA THR A 93 10.83 4.97 -7.79
C THR A 93 11.64 4.60 -9.02
N GLY A 94 12.50 5.49 -9.50
CA GLY A 94 13.26 5.30 -10.74
C GLY A 94 14.35 4.22 -10.68
N ILE A 95 14.58 3.58 -9.53
CA ILE A 95 15.58 2.50 -9.44
C ILE A 95 15.02 1.13 -9.87
N PHE A 96 13.71 0.96 -10.00
CA PHE A 96 13.07 -0.31 -10.35
C PHE A 96 12.89 -0.39 -11.87
N GLU A 97 13.91 -0.91 -12.55
CA GLU A 97 14.08 -0.75 -14.00
C GLU A 97 12.99 -1.43 -14.84
N ASN A 98 12.41 -2.50 -14.32
CA ASN A 98 11.36 -3.28 -15.01
C ASN A 98 9.95 -2.92 -14.54
N ALA A 99 9.82 -2.11 -13.48
CA ALA A 99 8.54 -1.87 -12.86
C ALA A 99 7.71 -0.86 -13.64
N LYS A 100 6.42 -1.12 -13.78
CA LYS A 100 5.46 -0.09 -14.18
C LYS A 100 5.09 0.72 -12.94
N VAL A 101 4.98 2.03 -13.08
CA VAL A 101 4.67 2.91 -11.95
C VAL A 101 3.17 3.20 -11.94
N LEU A 102 2.54 3.09 -10.78
CA LEU A 102 1.14 3.43 -10.57
C LEU A 102 1.01 4.61 -9.62
N ASN A 103 0.01 5.46 -9.87
CA ASN A 103 -0.45 6.50 -8.96
C ASN A 103 -1.92 6.22 -8.58
N ASP A 104 -2.69 7.26 -8.25
CA ASP A 104 -4.08 7.13 -7.82
C ASP A 104 -5.08 6.78 -8.93
N THR A 105 -4.71 6.93 -10.20
CA THR A 105 -5.59 6.69 -11.36
C THR A 105 -4.97 5.89 -12.50
N GLU A 106 -3.65 5.93 -12.65
CA GLU A 106 -2.93 5.54 -13.86
C GLU A 106 -1.80 4.55 -13.60
N ILE A 107 -1.45 3.82 -14.66
CA ILE A 107 -0.20 3.10 -14.83
C ILE A 107 0.64 3.81 -15.89
N TYR A 108 1.93 3.91 -15.62
CA TYR A 108 2.97 4.37 -16.53
C TYR A 108 3.86 3.20 -16.94
N GLU A 109 3.91 2.95 -18.25
CA GLU A 109 4.85 2.05 -18.90
C GLU A 109 5.71 2.89 -19.86
N ASN A 110 6.89 3.32 -19.38
CA ASN A 110 7.67 4.39 -20.01
C ASN A 110 6.85 5.68 -20.12
N ASP A 111 6.63 6.19 -21.33
CA ASP A 111 5.82 7.37 -21.64
C ASP A 111 4.35 7.04 -21.93
N LYS A 112 3.93 5.77 -21.80
CA LYS A 112 2.55 5.35 -22.00
C LYS A 112 1.77 5.40 -20.70
N GLN A 113 0.75 6.26 -20.65
CA GLN A 113 -0.19 6.40 -19.55
C GLN A 113 -1.50 5.62 -19.84
N ILE A 114 -1.96 4.83 -18.87
CA ILE A 114 -3.14 3.96 -19.00
C ILE A 114 -3.96 4.03 -17.70
N ASP A 115 -5.28 4.17 -17.80
CA ASP A 115 -6.19 4.04 -16.65
C ASP A 115 -6.14 2.59 -16.09
N HIS A 116 -5.78 2.45 -14.81
CA HIS A 116 -5.67 1.16 -14.14
C HIS A 116 -7.02 0.59 -13.68
N LYS A 117 -8.11 1.35 -13.79
CA LYS A 117 -9.49 0.96 -13.43
C LYS A 117 -9.59 0.44 -12.00
N ASN A 118 -8.93 1.13 -11.08
CA ASN A 118 -8.82 0.80 -9.66
C ASN A 118 -8.24 -0.59 -9.31
N ILE A 119 -7.46 -1.22 -10.19
CA ILE A 119 -6.88 -2.55 -9.94
C ILE A 119 -5.42 -2.63 -10.42
N ILE A 120 -4.55 -3.33 -9.70
CA ILE A 120 -3.21 -3.65 -10.20
C ILE A 120 -3.34 -4.78 -11.24
N PRO A 121 -2.88 -4.59 -12.49
CA PRO A 121 -3.16 -5.54 -13.56
C PRO A 121 -2.55 -6.92 -13.31
N GLY A 122 -3.40 -7.94 -13.44
CA GLY A 122 -3.03 -9.34 -13.21
C GLY A 122 -3.06 -9.76 -11.76
N THR A 123 -3.74 -9.00 -10.89
CA THR A 123 -3.94 -9.31 -9.46
C THR A 123 -5.39 -9.00 -9.05
N ASP A 124 -5.76 -9.29 -7.80
CA ASP A 124 -7.02 -8.85 -7.18
C ASP A 124 -6.89 -7.58 -6.32
N LEU A 125 -5.71 -6.95 -6.32
CA LEU A 125 -5.37 -5.80 -5.48
C LEU A 125 -6.06 -4.53 -5.97
N LYS A 126 -6.81 -3.85 -5.09
CA LYS A 126 -7.63 -2.68 -5.47
C LYS A 126 -7.00 -1.39 -4.98
N ILE A 127 -6.90 -0.43 -5.89
CA ILE A 127 -6.48 0.95 -5.60
C ILE A 127 -7.73 1.77 -5.31
N ILE A 128 -7.74 2.50 -4.20
CA ILE A 128 -8.81 3.43 -3.88
C ILE A 128 -8.25 4.82 -3.63
N GLN A 129 -8.89 5.83 -4.21
CA GLN A 129 -8.59 7.21 -3.88
C GLN A 129 -8.95 7.48 -2.40
N THR A 130 -8.00 8.11 -1.71
CA THR A 130 -8.04 8.48 -0.29
C THR A 130 -7.47 9.89 -0.09
N PRO A 131 -8.02 10.92 -0.77
CA PRO A 131 -7.51 12.27 -0.71
C PRO A 131 -7.58 12.87 0.70
N GLY A 132 -6.87 13.97 0.91
CA GLY A 132 -6.93 14.78 2.12
C GLY A 132 -5.55 15.18 2.60
N HIS A 133 -4.68 14.20 2.88
CA HIS A 133 -3.26 14.45 3.14
C HIS A 133 -2.62 15.11 1.91
N ASP A 134 -2.85 14.50 0.75
CA ASP A 134 -2.61 15.07 -0.58
C ASP A 134 -3.89 14.94 -1.43
N GLN A 135 -4.02 15.74 -2.48
CA GLN A 135 -5.19 15.70 -3.37
C GLN A 135 -5.21 14.44 -4.25
N PHE A 136 -4.03 13.93 -4.64
CA PHE A 136 -3.86 12.75 -5.49
C PHE A 136 -3.39 11.53 -4.68
N HIS A 137 -3.91 11.41 -3.45
CA HIS A 137 -3.57 10.31 -2.56
C HIS A 137 -4.44 9.08 -2.83
N CYS A 138 -3.84 7.89 -2.84
CA CYS A 138 -4.51 6.59 -2.89
C CYS A 138 -4.02 5.62 -1.82
N ALA A 139 -4.80 4.57 -1.60
CA ALA A 139 -4.46 3.44 -0.75
C ALA A 139 -4.67 2.13 -1.51
N LEU A 140 -3.90 1.11 -1.13
CA LEU A 140 -4.00 -0.23 -1.72
C LEU A 140 -4.72 -1.18 -0.76
N ILE A 141 -5.77 -1.81 -1.24
CA ILE A 141 -6.51 -2.86 -0.53
C ILE A 141 -5.92 -4.21 -0.94
N VAL A 142 -5.48 -4.96 0.04
CA VAL A 142 -4.81 -6.26 -0.12
C VAL A 142 -5.54 -7.30 0.72
N PRO A 143 -6.46 -8.08 0.11
CA PRO A 143 -7.09 -9.22 0.78
C PRO A 143 -6.06 -10.31 1.06
N THR A 144 -5.93 -10.80 2.29
CA THR A 144 -5.07 -11.92 2.69
C THR A 144 -5.89 -12.96 3.45
N ASP A 145 -5.30 -14.12 3.76
CA ASP A 145 -5.97 -15.19 4.52
C ASP A 145 -6.40 -14.77 5.93
N ASP A 146 -5.66 -13.84 6.55
CA ASP A 146 -5.87 -13.38 7.93
C ASP A 146 -6.68 -12.08 8.02
N GLY A 147 -7.03 -11.47 6.90
CA GLY A 147 -7.90 -10.29 6.84
C GLY A 147 -7.60 -9.38 5.65
N THR A 148 -8.22 -8.21 5.63
CA THR A 148 -7.91 -7.19 4.61
C THR A 148 -6.88 -6.21 5.16
N TYR A 149 -5.72 -6.12 4.52
CA TYR A 149 -4.74 -5.06 4.79
C TYR A 149 -5.02 -3.86 3.88
N VAL A 150 -4.81 -2.66 4.41
CA VAL A 150 -4.82 -1.42 3.64
C VAL A 150 -3.47 -0.74 3.78
N VAL A 151 -2.71 -0.64 2.69
CA VAL A 151 -1.52 0.23 2.61
C VAL A 151 -2.00 1.65 2.42
N ALA A 152 -1.93 2.43 3.48
CA ALA A 152 -2.71 3.66 3.63
C ALA A 152 -1.92 4.94 3.35
N GLY A 153 -0.59 4.85 3.17
CA GLY A 153 0.26 6.02 3.08
C GLY A 153 0.00 6.98 4.26
N ASP A 154 0.06 8.28 3.98
CA ASP A 154 -0.08 9.31 5.01
C ASP A 154 -1.54 9.68 5.35
N VAL A 155 -2.51 8.84 4.97
CA VAL A 155 -3.83 8.88 5.62
C VAL A 155 -3.68 8.69 7.14
N PHE A 156 -2.71 7.87 7.55
CA PHE A 156 -2.26 7.75 8.93
C PHE A 156 -0.73 7.79 8.99
N TRP A 157 -0.19 8.63 9.87
CA TRP A 157 1.23 8.71 10.15
C TRP A 157 1.49 9.27 11.55
N TRP A 158 2.66 8.96 12.12
CA TRP A 158 3.08 9.44 13.44
C TRP A 158 4.54 9.87 13.45
N MET A 159 4.91 10.78 14.36
CA MET A 159 6.32 11.00 14.66
C MET A 159 6.87 9.83 15.48
N ASP A 160 8.17 9.56 15.39
CA ASP A 160 8.82 8.43 16.08
C ASP A 160 8.61 8.42 17.60
N ASN A 161 8.48 9.61 18.20
CA ASN A 161 8.31 9.78 19.65
C ASN A 161 6.84 9.92 20.07
N ASP A 162 5.89 9.88 19.13
CA ASP A 162 4.49 9.93 19.46
C ASP A 162 4.00 8.58 19.98
N GLU A 163 3.04 8.63 20.89
CA GLU A 163 2.27 7.44 21.24
C GLU A 163 1.31 7.12 20.08
N GLN A 164 1.54 6.01 19.39
CA GLN A 164 0.68 5.55 18.29
C GLN A 164 -0.65 5.01 18.82
N LYS A 165 -1.63 5.90 18.98
CA LYS A 165 -2.99 5.55 19.41
C LYS A 165 -3.82 5.09 18.22
N THR A 166 -4.32 3.85 18.30
CA THR A 166 -5.01 3.16 17.21
C THR A 166 -6.48 2.88 17.50
N ASP A 167 -7.03 3.44 18.58
CA ASP A 167 -8.48 3.45 18.78
C ASP A 167 -9.14 4.41 17.78
N TYR A 168 -10.39 4.09 17.44
CA TYR A 168 -11.13 4.81 16.41
C TYR A 168 -11.21 6.32 16.66
N GLU A 169 -11.46 6.76 17.91
CA GLU A 169 -11.64 8.18 18.20
C GLU A 169 -10.31 8.94 18.06
N SER A 170 -9.20 8.35 18.51
CA SER A 170 -7.86 8.90 18.31
C SER A 170 -7.49 8.98 16.83
N LEU A 171 -7.72 7.91 16.06
CA LEU A 171 -7.43 7.86 14.62
C LEU A 171 -8.18 8.94 13.83
N ILE A 172 -9.47 9.14 14.11
CA ILE A 172 -10.27 10.15 13.42
C ILE A 172 -9.83 11.57 13.79
N LYS A 173 -9.44 11.81 15.04
CA LYS A 173 -9.03 13.14 15.54
C LYS A 173 -7.54 13.42 15.39
N HIS A 174 -6.76 12.45 14.90
CA HIS A 174 -5.31 12.56 14.78
C HIS A 174 -4.94 13.75 13.90
N LYS A 175 -4.08 14.65 14.39
CA LYS A 175 -3.75 15.86 13.65
C LYS A 175 -2.70 15.56 12.61
N ASP A 176 -2.90 16.13 11.43
CA ASP A 176 -1.93 16.08 10.34
C ASP A 176 -1.55 17.53 9.98
N PRO A 177 -0.38 18.03 10.41
CA PRO A 177 0.08 19.37 10.06
C PRO A 177 0.37 19.58 8.57
N TYR A 178 0.44 18.53 7.76
CA TYR A 178 0.76 18.60 6.32
C TYR A 178 -0.46 18.45 5.40
N VAL A 179 -1.62 18.18 5.99
CA VAL A 179 -2.90 17.97 5.32
C VAL A 179 -3.27 19.11 4.36
N LYS A 180 -3.79 18.77 3.18
CA LYS A 180 -4.36 19.76 2.24
C LYS A 180 -5.85 20.01 2.49
N ASP A 181 -6.58 19.00 2.94
CA ASP A 181 -8.00 19.11 3.31
C ASP A 181 -8.34 18.16 4.48
N GLU A 182 -8.51 18.72 5.68
CA GLU A 182 -8.81 17.97 6.91
C GLU A 182 -10.14 17.22 6.82
N LYS A 183 -11.17 17.81 6.20
CA LYS A 183 -12.50 17.20 6.12
C LYS A 183 -12.46 16.00 5.19
N VAL A 184 -11.79 16.14 4.06
CA VAL A 184 -11.62 15.07 3.08
C VAL A 184 -10.73 13.97 3.65
N LEU A 185 -9.64 14.31 4.35
CA LEU A 185 -8.81 13.33 5.06
C LEU A 185 -9.63 12.53 6.08
N GLY A 186 -10.48 13.21 6.85
CA GLY A 186 -11.38 12.57 7.81
C GLY A 186 -12.33 11.55 7.16
N ASN A 187 -12.82 11.82 5.95
CA ASN A 187 -13.63 10.87 5.19
C ASN A 187 -12.81 9.68 4.68
N SER A 188 -11.59 9.93 4.18
CA SER A 188 -10.66 8.88 3.75
C SER A 188 -10.30 7.95 4.90
N ARG A 189 -10.02 8.48 6.10
CA ARG A 189 -9.77 7.70 7.31
C ARG A 189 -10.94 6.78 7.65
N LYS A 190 -12.17 7.30 7.68
CA LYS A 190 -13.37 6.48 7.95
C LYS A 190 -13.52 5.36 6.93
N LYS A 191 -13.41 5.69 5.64
CA LYS A 191 -13.50 4.74 4.54
C LYS A 191 -12.51 3.58 4.69
N ILE A 192 -11.24 3.86 4.97
CA ILE A 192 -10.23 2.79 5.10
C ILE A 192 -10.39 1.97 6.38
N LEU A 193 -10.87 2.57 7.47
CA LEU A 193 -11.16 1.85 8.71
C LEU A 193 -12.41 0.96 8.62
N GLU A 194 -13.35 1.28 7.72
CA GLU A 194 -14.49 0.40 7.41
C GLU A 194 -14.07 -0.81 6.56
N ILE A 195 -13.10 -0.63 5.65
CA ILE A 195 -12.62 -1.65 4.72
C ILE A 195 -11.61 -2.60 5.38
N GLY A 196 -10.59 -2.04 6.03
CA GLY A 196 -9.42 -2.79 6.50
C GLY A 196 -9.62 -3.46 7.85
N ASP A 197 -9.03 -4.65 7.99
CA ASP A 197 -8.78 -5.29 9.28
C ASP A 197 -7.40 -4.88 9.83
N PHE A 198 -6.46 -4.54 8.94
CA PHE A 198 -5.13 -4.05 9.27
C PHE A 198 -4.76 -2.84 8.43
N ILE A 199 -4.07 -1.88 9.01
CA ILE A 199 -3.64 -0.65 8.36
C ILE A 199 -2.12 -0.55 8.42
N ILE A 200 -1.51 -0.29 7.26
CA ILE A 200 -0.08 -0.01 7.12
C ILE A 200 0.07 1.50 6.87
N PRO A 201 0.51 2.29 7.88
CA PRO A 201 0.66 3.74 7.75
C PRO A 201 1.90 4.13 6.96
N GLY A 202 1.95 5.37 6.48
CA GLY A 202 3.12 5.95 5.83
C GLY A 202 4.30 6.10 6.77
N HIS A 203 4.06 6.55 8.01
CA HIS A 203 5.05 6.53 9.10
C HIS A 203 4.46 5.92 10.37
N GLY A 204 5.15 4.95 10.97
CA GLY A 204 4.69 4.24 12.16
C GLY A 204 4.49 2.74 11.95
N LYS A 205 3.94 2.07 12.96
CA LYS A 205 3.76 0.61 12.97
C LYS A 205 2.45 0.20 12.30
N VAL A 206 2.43 -0.97 11.68
CA VAL A 206 1.17 -1.63 11.26
C VAL A 206 0.28 -1.84 12.48
N PHE A 207 -1.02 -1.65 12.34
CA PHE A 207 -1.98 -1.87 13.42
C PHE A 207 -3.26 -2.55 12.94
N LYS A 208 -3.89 -3.27 13.87
CA LYS A 208 -5.19 -3.92 13.67
C LYS A 208 -6.32 -2.93 13.95
N VAL A 209 -7.33 -2.90 13.09
CA VAL A 209 -8.54 -2.10 13.29
C VAL A 209 -9.45 -2.79 14.29
N ILE A 210 -9.82 -2.08 15.35
CA ILE A 210 -10.82 -2.54 16.32
C ILE A 210 -12.18 -2.05 15.85
N LYS A 211 -12.94 -2.93 15.17
CA LYS A 211 -14.29 -2.61 14.71
C LYS A 211 -15.21 -2.45 15.93
N LYS A 212 -16.00 -1.37 15.98
CA LYS A 212 -17.08 -1.24 16.98
C LYS A 212 -18.07 -2.38 16.73
N GLU A 213 -18.40 -3.16 17.77
CA GLU A 213 -19.51 -4.11 17.69
C GLU A 213 -20.76 -3.36 17.25
N GLN A 214 -21.38 -3.80 16.16
CA GLN A 214 -22.69 -3.29 15.76
C GLN A 214 -23.68 -3.76 16.83
N LYS A 215 -24.15 -2.83 17.67
CA LYS A 215 -25.31 -3.04 18.54
C LYS A 215 -26.60 -2.91 17.74
#